data_AF-A0A7J0DFL6-F1
#
_entry.id   AF-A0A7J0DFL6-F1
#
_cell.length_a   1.000
_cell.length_b   1.000
_cell.length_c   1.000
_cell.angle_alpha   90.00
_cell.angle_beta   90.00
_cell.angle_gamma   90.00
#
_symmetry.space_group_name_H-M   'P 1'
#
loop_
_entity.id
_entity.type
_entity.pdbx_description
1 polymer ?
#
loop_
_entity_poly.entity_id
_entity_poly.type
_entity_poly.pdbx_seq_one_letter_code
_entity_poly.pdbx_strand_id
1 'polypeptide(L)'
;MQALTLGGTDTTTTTLTWTLALLLNNKNILKKAQDELDLYVGRERRVEESDLKNLVYLQAIVKESLRLCTPTQLSPPRETTEDCNIGGYG
;
A
#
# COMPACT_ATOMS: atom_id res chain seq x y z
N MET A 1 -15.86 17.80 0.12
CA MET A 1 -16.12 16.37 -0.15
C MET A 1 -15.26 15.82 -1.30
N GLN A 2 -15.03 16.57 -2.39
CA GLN A 2 -14.29 16.09 -3.57
C GLN A 2 -12.80 15.74 -3.34
N ALA A 3 -12.08 16.47 -2.46
CA ALA A 3 -10.65 16.21 -2.21
C ALA A 3 -10.40 14.85 -1.52
N LEU A 4 -11.25 14.48 -0.55
CA LEU A 4 -11.17 13.20 0.16
C LEU A 4 -11.46 12.03 -0.80
N THR A 5 -12.46 12.17 -1.66
CA THR A 5 -12.83 11.13 -2.62
C THR A 5 -11.79 10.96 -3.71
N LEU A 6 -11.26 12.05 -4.27
CA LEU A 6 -10.25 11.99 -5.32
C LEU A 6 -8.93 11.42 -4.79
N GLY A 7 -8.44 11.95 -3.66
CA GLY A 7 -7.19 11.49 -3.05
C GLY A 7 -7.25 10.01 -2.65
N GLY A 8 -8.39 9.52 -2.17
CA GLY A 8 -8.57 8.10 -1.85
C GLY A 8 -8.66 7.22 -3.09
N THR A 9 -9.37 7.64 -4.13
CA THR A 9 -9.65 6.79 -5.31
C THR A 9 -8.40 6.57 -6.15
N ASP A 10 -7.69 7.64 -6.51
CA ASP A 10 -6.54 7.54 -7.42
C ASP A 10 -5.40 6.76 -6.77
N THR A 11 -5.10 7.07 -5.50
CA THR A 11 -4.00 6.42 -4.77
C THR A 11 -4.26 4.94 -4.53
N THR A 12 -5.48 4.55 -4.13
CA THR A 12 -5.82 3.15 -3.90
C THR A 12 -5.87 2.36 -5.19
N THR A 13 -6.46 2.90 -6.26
CA THR A 13 -6.51 2.24 -7.58
C THR A 13 -5.10 1.96 -8.10
N THR A 14 -4.21 2.96 -8.11
CA THR A 14 -2.83 2.77 -8.56
C THR A 14 -2.07 1.77 -7.69
N THR A 15 -2.22 1.82 -6.36
CA THR A 15 -1.57 0.86 -5.45
C THR A 15 -2.00 -0.58 -5.73
N LEU A 16 -3.31 -0.80 -5.91
CA LEU A 16 -3.87 -2.12 -6.19
C LEU A 16 -3.40 -2.64 -7.55
N THR A 17 -3.40 -1.79 -8.59
CA THR A 17 -2.90 -2.17 -9.92
C THR A 17 -1.46 -2.65 -9.86
N TRP A 18 -0.57 -1.90 -9.20
CA TRP A 18 0.83 -2.31 -9.06
C TRP A 18 1.00 -3.55 -8.20
N THR A 19 0.26 -3.66 -7.09
CA THR A 19 0.31 -4.84 -6.23
C THR A 19 -0.09 -6.10 -6.99
N LEU A 20 -1.17 -6.05 -7.79
CA LEU A 20 -1.59 -7.17 -8.62
C LEU A 20 -0.54 -7.50 -9.70
N ALA A 21 0.02 -6.50 -10.38
CA ALA A 21 1.07 -6.70 -11.37
C ALA A 21 2.32 -7.37 -10.76
N LEU A 22 2.75 -6.93 -9.58
CA LEU A 22 3.89 -7.51 -8.86
C LEU A 22 3.62 -8.95 -8.43
N LEU A 23 2.41 -9.26 -7.95
CA LEU A 23 2.02 -10.61 -7.54
C LEU A 23 1.92 -11.58 -8.74
N LEU A 24 1.35 -11.14 -9.85
CA LEU A 24 1.25 -11.94 -11.07
C LEU A 24 2.64 -12.27 -11.66
N ASN A 25 3.59 -11.34 -11.53
CA ASN A 25 4.98 -11.56 -11.92
C ASN A 25 5.75 -12.43 -10.92
N ASN A 26 5.31 -12.55 -9.67
CA ASN A 26 5.96 -13.31 -8.60
C ASN A 26 5.05 -14.40 -8.03
N LYS A 27 4.76 -15.42 -8.84
CA LYS A 27 3.81 -16.51 -8.50
C LYS A 27 4.08 -17.19 -7.15
N ASN A 28 5.36 -17.35 -6.77
CA ASN A 28 5.74 -17.94 -5.48
C ASN A 28 5.29 -17.07 -4.29
N ILE A 29 5.37 -15.74 -4.42
CA ILE A 29 4.91 -14.79 -3.39
C ILE A 29 3.38 -14.81 -3.32
N LEU A 30 2.71 -14.84 -4.48
CA LEU A 30 1.25 -14.97 -4.54
C LEU A 30 0.77 -16.25 -3.85
N LYS A 31 1.45 -17.38 -4.09
CA LYS A 31 1.09 -18.65 -3.44
C LYS A 31 1.22 -18.58 -1.92
N LYS A 32 2.29 -17.99 -1.40
CA LYS A 32 2.47 -17.77 0.05
C LYS A 32 1.37 -16.88 0.66
N ALA A 33 0.95 -15.83 -0.05
CA ALA A 33 -0.14 -14.97 0.39
C ALA A 33 -1.48 -15.74 0.45
N GLN A 34 -1.74 -16.61 -0.54
CA GLN A 34 -2.92 -17.48 -0.53
C GLN A 34 -2.86 -18.49 0.62
N ASP A 35 -1.69 -19.08 0.89
CA ASP A 35 -1.50 -20.01 2.00
C ASP A 35 -1.72 -19.34 3.36
N GLU A 36 -1.26 -18.10 3.53
CA GLU A 36 -1.53 -17.31 4.74
C GLU A 36 -3.03 -17.04 4.93
N LEU A 37 -3.74 -16.68 3.86
CA LEU A 37 -5.19 -16.47 3.88
C LEU A 37 -5.95 -17.77 4.20
N ASP A 38 -5.60 -18.88 3.55
CA ASP A 38 -6.22 -20.18 3.80
C ASP A 38 -5.97 -20.64 5.25
N LEU A 39 -4.82 -20.31 5.84
CA LEU A 39 -4.46 -20.69 7.21
C LEU A 39 -5.23 -19.89 8.28
N TYR A 40 -5.34 -18.57 8.13
CA TYR A 40 -5.90 -17.70 9.19
C TYR A 40 -7.38 -17.35 8.99
N VAL A 41 -7.86 -17.33 7.75
CA VAL A 41 -9.24 -16.94 7.40
C VAL A 41 -10.05 -18.15 6.95
N GLY A 42 -9.42 -19.03 6.17
CA GLY A 42 -10.10 -20.15 5.50
C GLY A 42 -10.95 -19.70 4.32
N ARG A 43 -11.76 -20.61 3.77
CA ARG A 43 -12.54 -20.39 2.54
C ARG A 43 -14.03 -20.17 2.73
N GLU A 44 -14.52 -20.32 3.96
CA GLU A 44 -15.95 -20.30 4.27
C GLU A 44 -16.50 -18.88 4.50
N ARG A 45 -15.61 -17.91 4.73
CA ARG A 45 -15.98 -16.53 5.05
C ARG A 45 -15.10 -15.52 4.32
N ARG A 46 -15.55 -14.27 4.30
CA ARG A 46 -14.76 -13.14 3.80
C ARG A 46 -13.75 -12.69 4.85
N VAL A 47 -12.67 -12.06 4.38
CA VAL A 47 -11.66 -11.40 5.23
C VAL A 47 -12.31 -10.22 5.94
N GLU A 48 -12.05 -10.11 7.24
CA GLU A 48 -12.45 -8.98 8.07
C GLU A 48 -11.23 -8.18 8.54
N GLU A 49 -11.43 -6.92 8.96
CA GLU A 49 -10.33 -6.09 9.46
C GLU A 49 -9.65 -6.67 10.71
N SER A 50 -10.38 -7.46 11.50
CA SER A 50 -9.88 -8.16 12.67
C SER A 50 -8.79 -9.20 12.32
N ASP A 51 -8.86 -9.78 11.12
CA ASP A 51 -7.92 -10.79 10.62
C ASP A 51 -6.56 -10.20 10.25
N LEU A 52 -6.51 -8.90 9.91
CA LEU A 52 -5.29 -8.23 9.43
C LEU A 52 -4.11 -8.44 10.38
N LYS A 53 -4.37 -8.56 11.69
CA LYS A 53 -3.37 -8.83 12.73
C LYS A 53 -2.54 -10.10 12.45
N ASN A 54 -3.16 -11.11 11.85
CA ASN A 54 -2.54 -12.39 11.53
C ASN A 54 -1.99 -12.45 10.09
N LEU A 55 -2.45 -11.56 9.20
CA LEU A 55 -2.05 -11.50 7.79
C LEU A 55 -0.77 -10.65 7.60
N VAL A 56 0.30 -11.04 8.29
CA VAL A 56 1.56 -10.28 8.33
C VAL A 56 2.26 -10.27 6.97
N TYR A 57 2.21 -11.38 6.24
CA TYR A 57 2.80 -11.49 4.91
C TYR A 57 2.04 -10.65 3.89
N LEU A 58 0.70 -10.64 3.95
CA LEU A 58 -0.12 -9.75 3.13
C LEU A 58 0.18 -8.27 3.41
N GLN A 59 0.32 -7.89 4.68
CA GLN A 59 0.75 -6.54 5.03
C GLN A 59 2.15 -6.20 4.48
N ALA A 60 3.08 -7.17 4.53
CA ALA A 60 4.42 -7.00 3.97
C ALA A 60 4.38 -6.79 2.45
N ILE A 61 3.52 -7.52 1.73
CA ILE A 61 3.30 -7.33 0.30
C ILE A 61 2.83 -5.91 0.00
N VAL A 62 1.84 -5.40 0.73
CA VAL A 62 1.34 -4.02 0.52
C VAL A 62 2.45 -2.99 0.78
N LYS A 63 3.22 -3.15 1.87
CA LYS A 63 4.34 -2.27 2.19
C LYS A 63 5.42 -2.29 1.11
N GLU A 64 5.76 -3.47 0.60
CA GLU A 64 6.77 -3.62 -0.45
C GLU A 64 6.29 -3.08 -1.79
N SER A 65 5.02 -3.29 -2.15
CA SER A 65 4.40 -2.66 -3.32
C SER A 65 4.47 -1.14 -3.25
N LEU A 66 4.19 -0.54 -2.09
CA LEU A 66 4.30 0.91 -1.90
C LEU A 66 5.75 1.40 -1.96
N ARG A 67 6.73 0.59 -1.52
CA ARG A 67 8.16 0.91 -1.64
C ARG A 67 8.64 0.91 -3.09
N LEU A 68 8.17 -0.05 -3.90
CA LEU A 68 8.58 -0.22 -5.29
C LEU A 68 7.80 0.66 -6.27
N CYS A 69 6.51 0.84 -6.02
CA CYS A 69 5.56 1.49 -6.91
C CYS A 69 4.75 2.53 -6.14
N THR A 70 5.45 3.58 -5.67
CA THR A 70 4.82 4.71 -4.97
C THR A 70 3.75 5.34 -5.87
N PRO A 71 2.47 5.38 -5.45
CA PRO A 71 1.37 5.95 -6.25
C PRO A 71 1.59 7.43 -6.58
N THR A 72 2.32 8.13 -5.70
CA THR A 72 2.73 9.51 -5.86
C THR A 72 4.25 9.58 -5.95
N GLN A 73 4.77 9.94 -7.12
CA GLN A 73 6.21 10.07 -7.37
C GLN A 73 6.87 11.17 -6.52
N LEU A 74 6.10 12.21 -6.20
CA LEU A 74 6.49 13.34 -5.36
C LEU A 74 5.38 13.61 -4.34
N SER A 75 5.75 14.02 -3.13
CA SER A 75 4.78 14.60 -2.20
C SER A 75 4.24 15.92 -2.74
N PRO A 76 3.03 16.34 -2.31
CA PRO A 76 2.54 17.69 -2.57
C PRO A 76 3.60 18.73 -2.21
N PRO A 77 3.71 19.84 -2.97
CA PRO A 77 4.61 20.92 -2.66
C PRO A 77 4.45 21.35 -1.19
N ARG A 78 5.57 21.43 -0.49
CA ARG A 78 5.62 21.98 0.87
C ARG A 78 6.22 23.38 0.81
N GLU A 79 5.66 24.28 1.60
CA GLU A 79 6.12 25.66 1.74
C GLU A 79 6.42 25.93 3.22
N THR A 80 7.39 26.80 3.48
CA THR A 80 7.81 27.20 4.82
C THR A 80 7.03 28.44 5.23
N THR A 81 6.39 28.40 6.40
CA THR A 81 5.62 29.56 6.91
C THR A 81 6.53 30.62 7.52
N GLU A 82 7.75 30.26 7.89
CA GLU A 82 8.77 31.11 8.49
C GLU A 82 10.12 30.85 7.82
N ASP A 83 11.05 31.80 7.93
CA ASP A 83 12.42 31.64 7.44
C ASP A 83 13.06 30.39 8.05
N CYS A 84 13.47 29.46 7.19
CA CYS A 84 14.05 28.20 7.65
C CYS A 84 15.34 27.90 6.88
N ASN A 85 16.34 27.43 7.61
CA ASN A 85 17.59 26.98 7.02
C ASN A 85 17.58 25.45 6.88
N ILE A 86 17.65 24.96 5.64
CA ILE A 86 17.69 23.52 5.33
C ILE A 86 19.10 23.19 4.84
N GLY A 87 19.86 22.47 5.66
CA GLY A 87 21.20 22.00 5.27
C GLY A 87 22.23 23.10 5.04
N GLY A 88 22.07 24.28 5.65
CA GLY A 88 22.98 25.42 5.51
C GLY A 88 22.49 26.47 4.51
N TYR A 89 21.40 26.20 3.78
CA TYR A 89 20.77 27.10 2.82
C TYR A 89 19.51 27.71 3.44
N GLY A 90 19.49 29.03 3.57
CA GLY A 90 18.35 29.85 4.02
C GLY A 90 18.09 30.97 3.03
#